data_AF-A0A350XW58-F1
#
_entry.id   AF-A0A350XW58-F1
#
_cell.length_a   1.000
_cell.length_b   1.000
_cell.length_c   1.000
_cell.angle_alpha   90.00
_cell.angle_beta   90.00
_cell.angle_gamma   90.00
#
_symmetry.space_group_name_H-M   'P 1'
#
loop_
_entity.id
_entity.type
_entity.pdbx_description
1 polymer ?
#
loop_
_entity_poly.entity_id
_entity_poly.type
_entity_poly.pdbx_seq_one_letter_code
_entity_poly.pdbx_strand_id
1 'polypeptide(L)'
;MDGFAEKYTIKSDGAACSDNIIIDGDLRITVITPQLIRIEKGDFCDLPTQTVLFRNLGRVEFSYNVIGDKILVRTDSCEFCVLKSGRLLSVKLADGRTVTDFKSGNLKGTRRTLDVTFGKVKLGDGIISRNGVAVIDDSNSLTLSEDGSICPRSRCACDIYVFAYGFGYQSALKDYYKITGAAPLIPRFCLGNWWSRYWRYTQQEYLDLMNTFEQKDIPLTVACVDMDWHWVDVERRFGEKVKDYPKPKNPIAKITGSFWNPGWTGYSWNTELFPNHVEFLKTLHEKGLMVNLNVHPAQGIRFFEDMYPEFAKTAEEEGFTEIAALFKMVAEIEKEHEERFKKLLGNIQKGLVFSREGDTVWICSNCGRIHVGRKAPEVCLVCKHPQSYFDVKAANY
;
A
#
# COMPACT_ATOMS: atom_id res chain seq x y z
N MET A 1 17.76 12.46 14.88
CA MET A 1 17.14 12.24 13.56
C MET A 1 15.67 12.16 13.84
N ASP A 2 14.86 12.95 13.13
CA ASP A 2 13.41 12.85 13.24
C ASP A 2 13.03 11.45 12.75
N GLY A 3 12.51 10.60 13.65
CA GLY A 3 12.16 9.22 13.33
C GLY A 3 11.04 9.15 12.29
N PHE A 4 10.81 7.98 11.68
CA PHE A 4 9.73 7.78 10.69
C PHE A 4 8.38 8.33 11.17
N ALA A 5 7.99 8.08 12.42
CA ALA A 5 6.76 8.63 12.99
C ALA A 5 6.76 10.16 13.00
N GLU A 6 7.85 10.81 13.39
CA GLU A 6 7.93 12.28 13.40
C GLU A 6 7.87 12.88 11.99
N LYS A 7 8.44 12.19 11.00
CA LYS A 7 8.51 12.66 9.61
C LYS A 7 7.24 12.37 8.79
N TYR A 8 6.56 11.26 9.07
CA TYR A 8 5.47 10.75 8.23
C TYR A 8 4.11 10.72 8.94
N THR A 9 4.04 10.99 10.24
CA THR A 9 2.74 11.12 10.92
C THR A 9 2.00 12.36 10.43
N ILE A 10 0.79 12.12 9.96
CA ILE A 10 -0.09 13.17 9.47
C ILE A 10 -0.61 13.95 10.67
N LYS A 11 -0.34 15.26 10.70
CA LYS A 11 -0.99 16.16 11.65
C LYS A 11 -2.50 16.02 11.52
N SER A 12 -3.16 15.63 12.59
CA SER A 12 -4.60 15.39 12.62
C SER A 12 -5.15 15.66 14.02
N ASP A 13 -6.42 16.04 14.08
CA ASP A 13 -7.18 16.23 15.32
C ASP A 13 -8.65 15.92 15.04
N GLY A 14 -9.05 14.72 15.39
CA GLY A 14 -10.40 14.22 15.12
C GLY A 14 -11.47 14.83 16.01
N ALA A 15 -11.12 15.51 17.11
CA ALA A 15 -12.11 16.01 18.04
C ALA A 15 -12.94 17.14 17.41
N ALA A 16 -14.24 17.16 17.68
CA ALA A 16 -15.10 18.26 17.31
C ALA A 16 -15.10 19.35 18.38
N CYS A 17 -15.47 20.58 18.01
CA CYS A 17 -15.74 21.63 18.99
C CYS A 17 -16.92 21.21 19.88
N SER A 18 -16.72 21.16 21.21
CA SER A 18 -17.75 20.72 22.16
C SER A 18 -19.03 21.55 22.11
N ASP A 19 -18.92 22.84 21.82
CA ASP A 19 -20.05 23.77 21.69
C ASP A 19 -20.92 23.47 20.46
N ASN A 20 -20.43 22.67 19.52
CA ASN A 20 -21.11 22.34 18.28
C ASN A 20 -21.85 21.00 18.31
N ILE A 21 -21.90 20.35 19.47
CA ILE A 21 -22.36 18.96 19.61
C ILE A 21 -23.75 18.91 20.25
N ILE A 22 -24.64 18.14 19.62
CA ILE A 22 -25.95 17.74 20.16
C ILE A 22 -25.90 16.23 20.42
N ILE A 23 -26.26 15.81 21.63
CA ILE A 23 -26.36 14.39 22.01
C ILE A 23 -27.80 14.08 22.43
N ASP A 24 -28.38 13.03 21.84
CA ASP A 24 -29.68 12.46 22.23
C ASP A 24 -29.56 10.93 22.29
N GLY A 25 -29.25 10.40 23.47
CA GLY A 25 -28.94 8.97 23.66
C GLY A 25 -27.66 8.57 22.91
N ASP A 26 -27.78 7.60 22.01
CA ASP A 26 -26.73 7.09 21.12
C ASP A 26 -26.68 7.82 19.76
N LEU A 27 -27.39 8.95 19.61
CA LEU A 27 -27.28 9.84 18.46
C LEU A 27 -26.43 11.06 18.82
N ARG A 28 -25.42 11.35 17.98
CA ARG A 28 -24.65 12.60 18.03
C ARG A 28 -24.76 13.35 16.72
N ILE A 29 -25.12 14.62 16.79
CA ILE A 29 -25.09 15.54 15.64
C ILE A 29 -24.04 16.61 15.95
N THR A 30 -23.08 16.78 15.05
CA THR A 30 -22.04 17.81 15.16
C THR A 30 -22.20 18.82 14.04
N VAL A 31 -22.29 20.11 14.38
CA VAL A 31 -22.30 21.20 13.38
C VAL A 31 -20.85 21.63 13.10
N ILE A 32 -20.30 21.24 11.96
CA ILE A 32 -18.90 21.54 11.62
C ILE A 32 -18.79 22.92 10.97
N THR A 33 -19.70 23.22 10.05
CA THR A 33 -19.91 24.56 9.47
C THR A 33 -21.42 24.79 9.32
N PRO A 34 -21.88 26.01 9.00
CA PRO A 34 -23.30 26.24 8.77
C PRO A 34 -23.95 25.36 7.69
N GLN A 35 -23.14 24.79 6.78
CA GLN A 35 -23.58 23.99 5.63
C GLN A 35 -23.09 22.52 5.73
N LEU A 36 -22.38 22.15 6.80
CA LEU A 36 -21.82 20.82 7.00
C LEU A 36 -22.10 20.33 8.41
N ILE A 37 -22.85 19.24 8.49
CA ILE A 37 -23.07 18.50 9.74
C ILE A 37 -22.56 17.07 9.64
N ARG A 38 -22.18 16.50 10.77
CA ARG A 38 -21.90 15.07 10.96
C ARG A 38 -23.03 14.45 11.80
N ILE A 39 -23.45 13.25 11.45
CA ILE A 39 -24.46 12.48 12.17
C ILE A 39 -23.87 11.12 12.49
N GLU A 40 -23.80 10.80 13.79
CA GLU A 40 -23.31 9.53 14.31
C GLU A 40 -24.39 8.78 15.07
N LYS A 41 -24.45 7.46 14.91
CA LYS A 41 -25.35 6.56 15.63
C LYS A 41 -24.60 5.36 16.21
N GLY A 42 -24.81 5.08 17.49
CA GLY A 42 -24.11 4.04 18.23
C GLY A 42 -22.84 4.59 18.88
N ASP A 43 -21.71 3.91 18.71
CA ASP A 43 -20.43 4.35 19.27
C ASP A 43 -19.92 5.61 18.56
N PHE A 44 -19.63 6.64 19.36
CA PHE A 44 -19.07 7.91 18.87
C PHE A 44 -17.57 7.78 18.60
N CYS A 45 -17.09 8.48 17.56
CA CYS A 45 -15.69 8.46 17.17
C CYS A 45 -15.10 9.87 17.15
N ASP A 46 -14.18 10.12 18.09
CA ASP A 46 -13.43 11.38 18.19
C ASP A 46 -12.01 11.26 17.64
N LEU A 47 -11.57 10.06 17.30
CA LEU A 47 -10.31 9.87 16.58
C LEU A 47 -10.42 10.35 15.12
N PRO A 48 -9.33 10.88 14.54
CA PRO A 48 -9.28 11.11 13.11
C PRO A 48 -9.48 9.79 12.36
N THR A 49 -10.08 9.85 11.17
CA THR A 49 -10.27 8.69 10.28
C THR A 49 -9.43 8.84 9.03
N GLN A 50 -9.26 7.76 8.28
CA GLN A 50 -8.61 7.79 6.96
C GLN A 50 -9.27 8.78 5.98
N THR A 51 -10.53 9.17 6.21
CA THR A 51 -11.25 10.14 5.39
C THR A 51 -11.25 11.53 6.00
N VAL A 52 -11.50 11.66 7.31
CA VAL A 52 -11.69 12.94 8.00
C VAL A 52 -10.67 13.10 9.13
N LEU A 53 -9.74 14.04 8.92
CA LEU A 53 -8.62 14.34 9.80
C LEU A 53 -8.94 15.42 10.84
N PHE A 54 -9.87 16.32 10.53
CA PHE A 54 -10.20 17.48 11.37
C PHE A 54 -11.71 17.69 11.50
N ARG A 55 -12.20 17.92 12.71
CA ARG A 55 -13.63 18.23 12.96
C ARG A 55 -13.86 19.54 13.70
N ASN A 56 -12.84 20.08 14.35
CA ASN A 56 -12.90 21.38 14.99
C ASN A 56 -12.46 22.50 14.03
N LEU A 57 -13.44 23.20 13.45
CA LEU A 57 -13.21 24.40 12.62
C LEU A 57 -13.59 25.70 13.35
N GLY A 58 -13.71 25.63 14.68
CA GLY A 58 -14.22 26.70 15.52
C GLY A 58 -15.71 26.55 15.86
N ARG A 59 -16.17 27.40 16.78
CA ARG A 59 -17.56 27.45 17.22
C ARG A 59 -18.48 27.92 16.07
N VAL A 60 -19.62 27.26 15.94
CA VAL A 60 -20.67 27.62 14.98
C VAL A 60 -21.91 28.06 15.75
N GLU A 61 -22.54 29.15 15.33
CA GLU A 61 -23.83 29.57 15.87
C GLU A 61 -24.96 28.76 15.21
N PHE A 62 -25.72 28.04 16.02
CA PHE A 62 -26.89 27.26 15.59
C PHE A 62 -27.90 27.17 16.73
N SER A 63 -29.13 26.78 16.39
CA SER A 63 -30.15 26.38 17.36
C SER A 63 -30.68 25.00 17.00
N TYR A 64 -31.26 24.30 17.97
CA TYR A 64 -31.94 23.05 17.68
C TYR A 64 -33.20 22.87 18.52
N ASN A 65 -34.20 22.21 17.95
CA ASN A 65 -35.43 21.83 18.64
C ASN A 65 -35.69 20.34 18.44
N VAL A 66 -36.13 19.66 19.50
CA VAL A 66 -36.58 18.27 19.44
C VAL A 66 -38.10 18.27 19.36
N ILE A 67 -38.67 17.65 18.32
CA ILE A 67 -40.11 17.54 18.08
C ILE A 67 -40.44 16.07 17.81
N GLY A 68 -40.92 15.38 18.85
CA GLY A 68 -41.16 13.93 18.77
C GLY A 68 -39.87 13.16 18.49
N ASP A 69 -39.81 12.47 17.34
CA ASP A 69 -38.66 11.70 16.89
C ASP A 69 -37.67 12.50 16.01
N LYS A 70 -37.91 13.79 15.81
CA LYS A 70 -37.11 14.69 14.95
C LYS A 70 -36.28 15.64 15.79
N ILE A 71 -35.05 15.87 15.35
CA ILE A 71 -34.16 16.94 15.78
C ILE A 71 -34.00 17.89 14.59
N LEU A 72 -34.48 19.12 14.76
CA LEU A 72 -34.36 20.19 13.77
C LEU A 72 -33.16 21.06 14.17
N VAL A 73 -32.09 21.04 13.39
CA VAL A 73 -30.89 21.85 13.60
C VAL A 73 -30.89 23.00 12.61
N ARG A 74 -30.81 24.25 13.09
CA ARG A 74 -30.86 25.47 12.28
C ARG A 74 -29.58 26.27 12.41
N THR A 75 -28.94 26.53 11.28
CA THR A 75 -27.82 27.46 11.14
C THR A 75 -28.30 28.71 10.40
N ASP A 76 -27.41 29.68 10.14
CA ASP A 76 -27.73 30.83 9.28
C ASP A 76 -28.00 30.45 7.81
N SER A 77 -27.56 29.25 7.39
CA SER A 77 -27.52 28.81 6.01
C SER A 77 -28.48 27.66 5.71
N CYS A 78 -28.79 26.83 6.71
CA CYS A 78 -29.48 25.56 6.51
C CYS A 78 -30.37 25.18 7.70
N GLU A 79 -31.43 24.42 7.43
CA GLU A 79 -32.16 23.65 8.44
C GLU A 79 -32.05 22.16 8.11
N PHE A 80 -31.49 21.38 9.03
CA PHE A 80 -31.35 19.93 8.92
C PHE A 80 -32.40 19.25 9.80
N CYS A 81 -33.15 18.31 9.23
CA CYS A 81 -34.08 17.47 9.98
C CYS A 81 -33.52 16.05 10.08
N VAL A 82 -33.13 15.67 11.28
CA VAL A 82 -32.53 14.36 11.58
C VAL A 82 -33.46 13.59 12.50
N LEU A 83 -33.72 12.32 12.18
CA LEU A 83 -34.47 11.44 13.07
C LEU A 83 -33.57 10.91 14.19
N LYS A 84 -34.15 10.64 15.37
CA LYS A 84 -33.46 9.96 16.49
C LYS A 84 -32.83 8.60 16.11
N SER A 85 -33.28 8.01 15.00
CA SER A 85 -32.66 6.82 14.39
C SER A 85 -31.32 7.07 13.68
N GLY A 86 -30.87 8.33 13.56
CA GLY A 86 -29.69 8.73 12.79
C GLY A 86 -29.97 9.00 11.29
N ARG A 87 -31.22 8.82 10.83
CA ARG A 87 -31.58 9.07 9.43
C ARG A 87 -31.82 10.56 9.16
N LEU A 88 -31.11 11.12 8.18
CA LEU A 88 -31.41 12.43 7.62
C LEU A 88 -32.74 12.39 6.85
N LEU A 89 -33.70 13.24 7.22
CA LEU A 89 -35.03 13.30 6.62
C LEU A 89 -35.14 14.39 5.54
N SER A 90 -34.64 15.59 5.82
CA SER A 90 -34.69 16.71 4.90
C SER A 90 -33.61 17.75 5.23
N VAL A 91 -33.23 18.53 4.23
CA VAL A 91 -32.39 19.72 4.40
C VAL A 91 -33.02 20.89 3.66
N LYS A 92 -33.32 21.97 4.36
CA LYS A 92 -33.74 23.24 3.76
C LYS A 92 -32.51 24.12 3.55
N LEU A 93 -32.28 24.51 2.30
CA LEU A 93 -31.15 25.35 1.89
C LEU A 93 -31.50 26.84 2.01
N ALA A 94 -30.47 27.69 2.02
CA ALA A 94 -30.61 29.15 2.08
C ALA A 94 -31.46 29.74 0.93
N ASP A 95 -31.47 29.07 -0.23
CA ASP A 95 -32.28 29.48 -1.39
C ASP A 95 -33.76 29.04 -1.32
N GLY A 96 -34.18 28.48 -0.19
CA GLY A 96 -35.56 28.06 0.08
C GLY A 96 -35.91 26.66 -0.40
N ARG A 97 -35.03 25.98 -1.16
CA ARG A 97 -35.26 24.59 -1.57
C ARG A 97 -35.19 23.64 -0.39
N THR A 98 -36.07 22.65 -0.37
CA THR A 98 -36.02 21.52 0.58
C THR A 98 -35.63 20.26 -0.16
N VAL A 99 -34.52 19.66 0.22
CA VAL A 99 -33.99 18.42 -0.36
C VAL A 99 -34.32 17.25 0.55
N THR A 100 -34.96 16.23 -0.02
CA THR A 100 -35.29 14.95 0.64
C THR A 100 -34.69 13.74 -0.09
N ASP A 101 -34.26 13.91 -1.34
CA ASP A 101 -33.54 12.90 -2.11
C ASP A 101 -32.04 13.21 -2.12
N PHE A 102 -31.30 12.45 -1.31
CA PHE A 102 -29.85 12.54 -1.16
C PHE A 102 -29.08 11.55 -2.05
N LYS A 103 -29.77 10.73 -2.85
CA LYS A 103 -29.15 9.70 -3.71
C LYS A 103 -29.04 10.16 -5.16
N SER A 104 -30.04 10.89 -5.65
CA SER A 104 -30.03 11.41 -7.02
C SER A 104 -29.20 12.69 -7.14
N GLY A 105 -28.76 12.99 -8.37
CA GLY A 105 -28.09 14.26 -8.68
C GLY A 105 -26.63 14.37 -8.21
N ASN A 106 -26.09 13.39 -7.46
CA ASN A 106 -24.68 13.39 -7.04
C ASN A 106 -23.75 13.46 -8.27
N LEU A 107 -22.80 14.39 -8.25
CA LEU A 107 -21.83 14.60 -9.34
C LEU A 107 -20.66 13.61 -9.34
N LYS A 108 -20.70 12.66 -8.41
CA LYS A 108 -19.71 11.60 -8.17
C LYS A 108 -18.36 12.14 -7.71
N GLY A 109 -17.56 11.22 -7.18
CA GLY A 109 -16.21 11.47 -6.69
C GLY A 109 -15.19 10.68 -7.50
N THR A 110 -14.24 10.07 -6.80
CA THR A 110 -13.13 9.34 -7.40
C THR A 110 -13.41 7.83 -7.41
N ARG A 111 -12.47 7.09 -8.02
CA ARG A 111 -12.38 5.63 -7.92
C ARG A 111 -10.99 5.28 -7.41
N ARG A 112 -10.94 4.42 -6.40
CA ARG A 112 -9.69 4.08 -5.68
C ARG A 112 -8.63 3.41 -6.56
N THR A 113 -9.03 2.55 -7.48
CA THR A 113 -8.09 1.88 -8.41
C THR A 113 -8.73 1.64 -9.77
N LEU A 114 -7.91 1.74 -10.82
CA LEU A 114 -8.23 1.38 -12.20
C LEU A 114 -7.58 0.05 -12.60
N ASP A 115 -6.91 -0.64 -11.68
CA ASP A 115 -6.30 -1.94 -11.97
C ASP A 115 -7.34 -2.91 -12.50
N VAL A 116 -6.96 -3.65 -13.54
CA VAL A 116 -7.80 -4.66 -14.20
C VAL A 116 -9.15 -4.08 -14.67
N THR A 117 -9.19 -2.79 -15.00
CA THR A 117 -10.41 -2.12 -15.42
C THR A 117 -10.37 -1.78 -16.90
N PHE A 118 -11.41 -2.17 -17.63
CA PHE A 118 -11.53 -1.94 -19.07
C PHE A 118 -12.74 -1.06 -19.37
N GLY A 119 -12.50 0.08 -20.02
CA GLY A 119 -13.56 1.01 -20.43
C GLY A 119 -14.16 1.82 -19.27
N LYS A 120 -15.47 2.09 -19.35
CA LYS A 120 -16.17 2.99 -18.43
C LYS A 120 -16.21 2.43 -17.01
N VAL A 121 -15.93 3.29 -16.04
CA VAL A 121 -15.94 2.95 -14.61
C VAL A 121 -17.10 3.61 -13.88
N LYS A 122 -17.66 2.87 -12.92
CA LYS A 122 -18.52 3.47 -11.89
C LYS A 122 -17.63 4.22 -10.89
N LEU A 123 -17.96 5.50 -10.67
CA LEU A 123 -17.36 6.34 -9.66
C LEU A 123 -18.13 6.23 -8.34
N GLY A 124 -17.44 6.43 -7.21
CA GLY A 124 -18.09 6.59 -5.91
C GLY A 124 -18.91 7.88 -5.84
N ASP A 125 -19.74 8.02 -4.81
CA ASP A 125 -20.42 9.29 -4.55
C ASP A 125 -19.40 10.34 -4.06
N GLY A 126 -19.63 11.60 -4.44
CA GLY A 126 -18.80 12.73 -4.04
C GLY A 126 -19.54 13.68 -3.10
N ILE A 127 -18.88 14.80 -2.75
CA ILE A 127 -19.40 15.84 -1.85
C ILE A 127 -20.37 16.84 -2.52
N ILE A 128 -20.66 16.71 -3.82
CA ILE A 128 -21.48 17.68 -4.56
C ILE A 128 -22.65 16.97 -5.26
N SER A 129 -23.82 17.61 -5.23
CA SER A 129 -25.03 17.16 -5.91
C SER A 129 -25.73 18.31 -6.62
N ARG A 130 -26.34 18.04 -7.76
CA ARG A 130 -27.22 18.98 -8.50
C ARG A 130 -28.44 19.40 -7.68
N ASN A 131 -28.87 18.55 -6.74
CA ASN A 131 -29.97 18.87 -5.84
C ASN A 131 -29.53 19.80 -4.69
N GLY A 132 -28.22 20.00 -4.52
CA GLY A 132 -27.65 20.92 -3.53
C GLY A 132 -27.22 20.28 -2.21
N VAL A 133 -27.50 18.98 -2.01
CA VAL A 133 -27.10 18.23 -0.81
C VAL A 133 -26.45 16.92 -1.21
N ALA A 134 -25.28 16.63 -0.66
CA ALA A 134 -24.58 15.35 -0.79
C ALA A 134 -24.30 14.75 0.59
N VAL A 135 -24.18 13.43 0.64
CA VAL A 135 -23.88 12.68 1.86
C VAL A 135 -22.68 11.78 1.61
N ILE A 136 -21.72 11.80 2.52
CA ILE A 136 -20.59 10.87 2.56
C ILE A 136 -20.72 9.99 3.80
N ASP A 137 -20.44 8.70 3.64
CA ASP A 137 -20.43 7.70 4.69
C ASP A 137 -18.99 7.35 5.08
N ASP A 138 -18.62 7.67 6.32
CA ASP A 138 -17.29 7.45 6.91
C ASP A 138 -17.30 6.25 7.88
N SER A 139 -18.40 5.50 7.97
CA SER A 139 -18.60 4.42 8.96
C SER A 139 -17.59 3.28 8.83
N ASN A 140 -17.04 3.07 7.64
CA ASN A 140 -16.13 1.96 7.32
C ASN A 140 -14.65 2.35 7.27
N SER A 141 -14.32 3.62 7.53
CA SER A 141 -12.94 4.09 7.54
C SER A 141 -12.19 3.60 8.79
N LEU A 142 -10.90 3.32 8.63
CA LEU A 142 -10.01 3.07 9.76
C LEU A 142 -9.75 4.38 10.52
N THR A 143 -9.43 4.27 11.81
CA THR A 143 -9.02 5.40 12.65
C THR A 143 -7.51 5.58 12.61
N LEU A 144 -7.05 6.79 12.89
CA LEU A 144 -5.65 7.14 13.07
C LEU A 144 -5.39 7.40 14.56
N SER A 145 -4.41 6.71 15.11
CA SER A 145 -3.92 6.89 16.48
C SER A 145 -3.00 8.10 16.60
N GLU A 146 -2.73 8.55 17.82
CA GLU A 146 -1.84 9.69 18.10
C GLU A 146 -0.41 9.48 17.57
N ASP A 147 0.06 8.23 17.53
CA ASP A 147 1.36 7.85 16.99
C ASP A 147 1.39 7.74 15.45
N GLY A 148 0.26 8.02 14.78
CA GLY A 148 0.09 7.90 13.32
C GLY A 148 -0.28 6.49 12.85
N SER A 149 -0.39 5.51 13.75
CA SER A 149 -0.79 4.14 13.38
C SER A 149 -2.27 4.08 12.94
N ILE A 150 -2.58 3.13 12.07
CA ILE A 150 -3.93 2.90 11.58
C ILE A 150 -4.59 1.79 12.40
N CYS A 151 -5.77 2.04 12.94
CA CYS A 151 -6.51 1.09 13.77
C CYS A 151 -7.90 0.76 13.19
N PRO A 152 -8.40 -0.46 13.40
CA PRO A 152 -9.81 -0.77 13.17
C PRO A 152 -10.69 0.13 14.02
N ARG A 153 -11.77 0.64 13.43
CA ARG A 153 -12.76 1.46 14.13
C ARG A 153 -13.57 0.58 15.10
N SER A 154 -13.93 1.11 16.27
CA SER A 154 -15.02 0.54 17.09
C SER A 154 -16.31 0.51 16.27
N ARG A 155 -17.21 -0.46 16.51
CA ARG A 155 -18.41 -0.65 15.67
C ARG A 155 -19.37 0.53 15.79
N CYS A 156 -19.22 1.54 14.95
CA CYS A 156 -20.19 2.61 14.74
C CYS A 156 -21.27 2.11 13.77
N ALA A 157 -22.55 2.28 14.10
CA ALA A 157 -23.65 1.85 13.23
C ALA A 157 -23.87 2.83 12.05
N CYS A 158 -23.51 4.10 12.22
CA CYS A 158 -23.60 5.15 11.22
C CYS A 158 -22.67 6.31 11.58
N ASP A 159 -21.87 6.78 10.63
CA ASP A 159 -21.12 8.04 10.71
C ASP A 159 -21.14 8.71 9.33
N ILE A 160 -22.03 9.67 9.15
CA ILE A 160 -22.24 10.35 7.87
C ILE A 160 -22.00 11.86 7.97
N TYR A 161 -21.52 12.44 6.87
CA TYR A 161 -21.33 13.87 6.70
C TYR A 161 -22.29 14.38 5.63
N VAL A 162 -23.00 15.47 5.94
CA VAL A 162 -24.03 16.07 5.09
C VAL A 162 -23.53 17.41 4.58
N PHE A 163 -23.21 17.48 3.29
CA PHE A 163 -22.76 18.68 2.59
C PHE A 163 -23.94 19.39 1.94
N ALA A 164 -24.40 20.49 2.52
CA ALA A 164 -25.60 21.24 2.12
C ALA A 164 -25.26 22.61 1.50
N TYR A 165 -24.43 22.60 0.46
CA TYR A 165 -23.87 23.83 -0.14
C TYR A 165 -24.71 24.41 -1.29
N GLY A 166 -25.84 23.78 -1.65
CA GLY A 166 -26.63 24.23 -2.80
C GLY A 166 -25.80 24.20 -4.08
N PHE A 167 -25.63 25.36 -4.72
CA PHE A 167 -24.78 25.52 -5.89
C PHE A 167 -23.37 26.07 -5.57
N GLY A 168 -23.04 26.24 -4.30
CA GLY A 168 -21.73 26.69 -3.81
C GLY A 168 -20.64 25.62 -3.88
N TYR A 169 -20.39 25.05 -5.05
CA TYR A 169 -19.49 23.89 -5.23
C TYR A 169 -18.05 24.14 -4.77
N GLN A 170 -17.53 25.35 -4.97
CA GLN A 170 -16.20 25.72 -4.49
C GLN A 170 -16.14 25.80 -2.96
N SER A 171 -17.21 26.26 -2.31
CA SER A 171 -17.28 26.30 -0.85
C SER A 171 -17.33 24.89 -0.28
N ALA A 172 -18.09 23.99 -0.89
CA ALA A 172 -18.12 22.57 -0.51
C ALA A 172 -16.72 21.94 -0.56
N LEU A 173 -15.96 22.19 -1.65
CA LEU A 173 -14.58 21.71 -1.80
C LEU A 173 -13.63 22.32 -0.78
N LYS A 174 -13.74 23.63 -0.50
CA LYS A 174 -12.91 24.31 0.49
C LYS A 174 -13.11 23.72 1.87
N ASP A 175 -14.35 23.53 2.30
CA ASP A 175 -14.65 22.97 3.62
C ASP A 175 -14.34 21.48 3.69
N TYR A 176 -14.49 20.74 2.58
CA TYR A 176 -13.97 19.37 2.48
C TYR A 176 -12.47 19.33 2.77
N TYR A 177 -11.65 20.17 2.14
CA TYR A 177 -10.21 20.20 2.41
C TYR A 177 -9.85 20.66 3.82
N LYS A 178 -10.69 21.48 4.48
CA LYS A 178 -10.48 21.82 5.89
C LYS A 178 -10.60 20.59 6.79
N ILE A 179 -11.51 19.67 6.47
CA ILE A 179 -11.72 18.46 7.30
C ILE A 179 -10.87 17.26 6.87
N THR A 180 -10.44 17.18 5.61
CA THR A 180 -9.67 16.04 5.08
C THR A 180 -8.19 16.32 4.85
N GLY A 181 -7.76 17.58 5.00
CA GLY A 181 -6.42 18.03 4.66
C GLY A 181 -6.34 18.49 3.19
N ALA A 182 -5.52 19.51 2.94
CA ALA A 182 -5.29 20.01 1.60
C ALA A 182 -4.42 19.05 0.78
N ALA A 183 -4.66 18.97 -0.53
CA ALA A 183 -3.75 18.29 -1.42
C ALA A 183 -2.37 19.01 -1.40
N PRO A 184 -1.27 18.31 -1.10
CA PRO A 184 0.05 18.94 -1.07
C PRO A 184 0.47 19.39 -2.47
N LEU A 185 1.29 20.44 -2.54
CA LEU A 185 1.91 20.83 -3.79
C LEU A 185 2.83 19.71 -4.29
N ILE A 186 2.63 19.31 -5.54
CA ILE A 186 3.52 18.36 -6.20
C ILE A 186 4.75 19.09 -6.76
N PRO A 187 5.94 18.45 -6.79
CA PRO A 187 7.09 18.99 -7.49
C PRO A 187 6.76 19.34 -8.94
N ARG A 188 7.30 20.46 -9.45
CA ARG A 188 7.02 20.95 -10.81
C ARG A 188 7.28 19.89 -11.89
N PHE A 189 8.30 19.05 -11.70
CA PHE A 189 8.66 18.00 -12.65
C PHE A 189 7.53 16.97 -12.88
N CYS A 190 6.63 16.80 -11.91
CA CYS A 190 5.49 15.89 -12.03
C CYS A 190 4.51 16.31 -13.14
N LEU A 191 4.49 17.59 -13.51
CA LEU A 191 3.67 18.14 -14.59
C LEU A 191 4.37 18.08 -15.97
N GLY A 192 5.61 17.57 -16.02
CA GLY A 192 6.36 17.38 -17.26
C GLY A 192 5.97 16.11 -18.03
N ASN A 193 6.78 15.74 -19.03
CA ASN A 193 6.58 14.51 -19.79
C ASN A 193 7.20 13.32 -19.06
N TRP A 194 6.46 12.20 -19.04
CA TRP A 194 6.86 10.94 -18.43
C TRP A 194 7.01 9.87 -19.51
N TRP A 195 8.14 9.15 -19.52
CA TRP A 195 8.24 7.90 -20.28
C TRP A 195 7.97 6.73 -19.35
N SER A 196 6.89 5.97 -19.62
CA SER A 196 6.55 4.76 -18.89
C SER A 196 6.06 3.67 -19.84
N ARG A 197 6.57 2.46 -19.63
CA ARG A 197 6.16 1.26 -20.37
C ARG A 197 6.42 0.04 -19.52
N TYR A 198 5.43 -0.83 -19.38
CA TYR A 198 5.63 -2.17 -18.84
C TYR A 198 6.49 -2.99 -19.81
N TRP A 199 7.79 -3.03 -19.56
CA TRP A 199 8.78 -3.65 -20.42
C TRP A 199 10.04 -4.00 -19.63
N ARG A 200 10.55 -5.21 -19.85
CA ARG A 200 11.77 -5.72 -19.23
C ARG A 200 13.00 -5.11 -19.90
N TYR A 201 13.34 -3.88 -19.52
CA TYR A 201 14.55 -3.22 -20.00
C TYR A 201 15.80 -3.79 -19.33
N THR A 202 16.87 -3.93 -20.10
CA THR A 202 18.23 -3.90 -19.56
C THR A 202 18.66 -2.45 -19.31
N GLN A 203 19.67 -2.26 -18.46
CA GLN A 203 20.29 -0.96 -18.20
C GLN A 203 20.69 -0.23 -19.49
N GLN A 204 21.37 -0.91 -20.40
CA GLN A 204 21.86 -0.29 -21.63
C GLN A 204 20.70 0.08 -22.57
N GLU A 205 19.72 -0.80 -22.75
CA GLU A 205 18.55 -0.50 -23.58
C GLU A 205 17.79 0.73 -23.08
N TYR A 206 17.68 0.90 -21.76
CA TYR A 206 16.99 2.05 -21.18
C TYR A 206 17.80 3.34 -21.39
N LEU A 207 19.13 3.31 -21.20
CA LEU A 207 19.99 4.48 -21.45
C LEU A 207 20.00 4.87 -22.93
N ASP A 208 20.06 3.90 -23.84
CA ASP A 208 19.99 4.13 -25.29
C ASP A 208 18.65 4.75 -25.70
N LEU A 209 17.57 4.34 -25.04
CA LEU A 209 16.26 4.96 -25.23
C LEU A 209 16.24 6.42 -24.78
N MET A 210 16.82 6.74 -23.62
CA MET A 210 16.93 8.14 -23.16
C MET A 210 17.80 8.98 -24.10
N ASN A 211 18.90 8.41 -24.61
CA ASN A 211 19.71 9.05 -25.65
C ASN A 211 18.90 9.30 -26.94
N THR A 212 17.98 8.39 -27.29
CA THR A 212 17.10 8.57 -28.45
C THR A 212 16.12 9.73 -28.26
N PHE A 213 15.57 9.94 -27.05
CA PHE A 213 14.75 11.11 -26.75
C PHE A 213 15.53 12.41 -26.94
N GLU A 214 16.76 12.46 -26.41
CA GLU A 214 17.67 13.60 -26.53
C GLU A 214 18.04 13.89 -27.99
N GLN A 215 18.44 12.86 -28.75
CA GLN A 215 18.79 12.99 -30.17
C GLN A 215 17.63 13.46 -31.05
N LYS A 216 16.39 13.13 -30.66
CA LYS A 216 15.18 13.52 -31.37
C LYS A 216 14.59 14.85 -30.89
N ASP A 217 15.25 15.52 -29.95
CA ASP A 217 14.77 16.76 -29.32
C ASP A 217 13.34 16.62 -28.76
N ILE A 218 13.06 15.46 -28.15
CA ILE A 218 11.78 15.19 -27.50
C ILE A 218 11.96 15.45 -26.00
N PRO A 219 11.27 16.45 -25.43
CA PRO A 219 11.45 16.81 -24.03
C PRO A 219 10.92 15.71 -23.12
N LEU A 220 11.76 15.26 -22.20
CA LEU A 220 11.42 14.30 -21.16
C LEU A 220 11.84 14.84 -19.80
N THR A 221 11.02 14.56 -18.79
CA THR A 221 11.26 15.03 -17.42
C THR A 221 11.40 13.87 -16.45
N VAL A 222 10.62 12.80 -16.65
CA VAL A 222 10.63 11.63 -15.78
C VAL A 222 10.85 10.35 -16.59
N ALA A 223 11.86 9.59 -16.17
CA ALA A 223 12.19 8.27 -16.67
C ALA A 223 11.60 7.22 -15.71
N CYS A 224 10.47 6.62 -16.08
CA CYS A 224 9.89 5.52 -15.31
C CYS A 224 10.55 4.20 -15.69
N VAL A 225 11.18 3.55 -14.73
CA VAL A 225 11.57 2.15 -14.88
C VAL A 225 10.46 1.32 -14.25
N ASP A 226 9.67 0.69 -15.12
CA ASP A 226 8.60 -0.20 -14.70
C ASP A 226 9.18 -1.52 -14.15
N MET A 227 8.35 -2.53 -13.94
CA MET A 227 8.73 -3.86 -13.46
C MET A 227 10.06 -4.40 -14.02
N ASP A 228 10.66 -5.36 -13.30
CA ASP A 228 11.93 -6.03 -13.60
C ASP A 228 13.21 -5.27 -13.22
N TRP A 229 13.13 -3.99 -12.82
CA TRP A 229 14.26 -3.36 -12.11
C TRP A 229 14.63 -4.11 -10.83
N HIS A 230 13.66 -4.79 -10.21
CA HIS A 230 13.82 -5.76 -9.13
C HIS A 230 13.55 -7.20 -9.60
N TRP A 231 13.83 -8.18 -8.74
CA TRP A 231 13.64 -9.59 -9.07
C TRP A 231 12.15 -9.96 -9.23
N VAL A 232 11.72 -10.25 -10.46
CA VAL A 232 10.34 -10.70 -10.77
C VAL A 232 10.22 -12.22 -10.90
N ASP A 233 11.25 -12.89 -11.43
CA ASP A 233 11.30 -14.35 -11.56
C ASP A 233 12.00 -14.99 -10.36
N VAL A 234 11.36 -14.87 -9.19
CA VAL A 234 11.94 -15.23 -7.89
C VAL A 234 12.19 -16.73 -7.77
N GLU A 235 11.27 -17.59 -8.21
CA GLU A 235 11.43 -19.04 -8.17
C GLU A 235 12.63 -19.48 -9.02
N ARG A 236 12.79 -18.91 -10.21
CA ARG A 236 13.96 -19.19 -11.05
C ARG A 236 15.26 -18.72 -10.40
N ARG A 237 15.26 -17.54 -9.78
CA ARG A 237 16.48 -16.91 -9.25
C ARG A 237 16.93 -17.51 -7.91
N PHE A 238 15.99 -17.83 -7.03
CA PHE A 238 16.24 -18.21 -5.64
C PHE A 238 15.76 -19.63 -5.30
N GLY A 239 15.09 -20.33 -6.22
CA GLY A 239 14.71 -21.74 -6.07
C GLY A 239 13.54 -22.02 -5.13
N GLU A 240 12.95 -21.01 -4.50
CA GLU A 240 11.83 -21.17 -3.58
C GLU A 240 10.49 -20.83 -4.22
N LYS A 241 9.52 -21.74 -4.06
CA LYS A 241 8.11 -21.48 -4.35
C LYS A 241 7.54 -20.53 -3.30
N VAL A 242 7.65 -19.25 -3.57
CA VAL A 242 7.04 -18.22 -2.73
C VAL A 242 5.52 -18.31 -2.87
N LYS A 243 4.80 -18.23 -1.75
CA LYS A 243 3.34 -18.30 -1.77
C LYS A 243 2.76 -17.14 -2.58
N ASP A 244 1.98 -17.50 -3.59
CA ASP A 244 1.21 -16.56 -4.40
C ASP A 244 0.23 -15.74 -3.55
N TYR A 245 -0.21 -14.61 -4.11
CA TYR A 245 -1.43 -13.94 -3.65
C TYR A 245 -2.56 -14.98 -3.50
N PRO A 246 -3.38 -14.94 -2.43
CA PRO A 246 -4.67 -15.62 -2.50
C PRO A 246 -5.41 -15.06 -3.71
N LYS A 247 -5.59 -15.90 -4.74
CA LYS A 247 -6.14 -15.46 -6.04
C LYS A 247 -7.43 -14.68 -5.79
N PRO A 248 -7.57 -13.45 -6.31
CA PRO A 248 -8.78 -12.67 -6.13
C PRO A 248 -9.99 -13.52 -6.53
N LYS A 249 -11.02 -13.57 -5.69
CA LYS A 249 -12.24 -14.34 -5.98
C LYS A 249 -13.05 -13.77 -7.17
N ASN A 250 -12.60 -12.67 -7.76
CA ASN A 250 -13.26 -12.05 -8.90
C ASN A 250 -13.01 -12.87 -10.18
N PRO A 251 -14.06 -13.29 -10.92
CA PRO A 251 -13.94 -14.05 -12.16
C PRO A 251 -13.08 -13.39 -13.25
N ILE A 252 -12.94 -12.05 -13.25
CA ILE A 252 -12.05 -11.34 -14.19
C ILE A 252 -10.58 -11.68 -13.93
N ALA A 253 -10.17 -11.83 -12.67
CA ALA A 253 -8.80 -12.17 -12.30
C ALA A 253 -8.38 -13.60 -12.73
N LYS A 254 -9.37 -14.47 -12.97
CA LYS A 254 -9.16 -15.80 -13.59
C LYS A 254 -8.94 -15.72 -15.10
N ILE A 255 -9.59 -14.76 -15.77
CA ILE A 255 -9.51 -14.57 -17.23
C ILE A 255 -8.25 -13.78 -17.61
N THR A 256 -7.87 -12.79 -16.81
CA THR A 256 -6.67 -11.99 -17.05
C THR A 256 -5.39 -12.63 -16.51
N GLY A 257 -5.42 -13.93 -16.20
CA GLY A 257 -4.27 -14.71 -15.74
C GLY A 257 -3.45 -14.02 -14.66
N SER A 258 -3.97 -13.94 -13.42
CA SER A 258 -3.25 -13.50 -12.20
C SER A 258 -1.88 -12.85 -12.46
N PHE A 259 -1.90 -11.57 -12.85
CA PHE A 259 -0.68 -10.76 -13.02
C PHE A 259 0.20 -10.75 -11.76
N TRP A 260 -0.40 -11.04 -10.59
CA TRP A 260 0.21 -11.03 -9.27
C TRP A 260 1.04 -12.29 -9.02
N ASN A 261 2.30 -12.26 -9.42
CA ASN A 261 3.34 -13.23 -9.06
C ASN A 261 4.06 -12.76 -7.77
N PRO A 262 4.53 -13.67 -6.90
CA PRO A 262 5.45 -13.37 -5.81
C PRO A 262 6.56 -12.34 -6.06
N GLY A 263 7.08 -12.26 -7.28
CA GLY A 263 8.08 -11.28 -7.69
C GLY A 263 7.55 -9.90 -8.04
N TRP A 264 6.29 -9.57 -7.77
CA TRP A 264 5.79 -8.19 -7.91
C TRP A 264 6.23 -7.28 -6.78
N THR A 265 6.52 -7.85 -5.61
CA THR A 265 7.14 -7.13 -4.50
C THR A 265 8.64 -7.38 -4.53
N GLY A 266 9.42 -6.30 -4.63
CA GLY A 266 10.87 -6.36 -4.47
C GLY A 266 11.48 -4.99 -4.19
N TYR A 267 12.61 -4.97 -3.47
CA TYR A 267 13.36 -3.75 -3.14
C TYR A 267 14.83 -3.80 -3.57
N SER A 268 15.31 -4.97 -3.99
CA SER A 268 16.68 -5.21 -4.44
C SER A 268 16.76 -5.23 -5.94
N TRP A 269 17.80 -4.60 -6.48
CA TRP A 269 18.00 -4.49 -7.91
C TRP A 269 18.25 -5.87 -8.54
N ASN A 270 17.60 -6.10 -9.67
CA ASN A 270 17.90 -7.20 -10.56
C ASN A 270 19.24 -6.92 -11.26
N THR A 271 20.33 -7.41 -10.68
CA THR A 271 21.69 -7.17 -11.18
C THR A 271 21.99 -7.88 -12.50
N GLU A 272 21.12 -8.78 -12.99
CA GLU A 272 21.26 -9.34 -14.35
C GLU A 272 20.84 -8.33 -15.42
N LEU A 273 19.84 -7.48 -15.11
CA LEU A 273 19.36 -6.44 -16.02
C LEU A 273 20.04 -5.09 -15.77
N PHE A 274 20.30 -4.79 -14.50
CA PHE A 274 20.91 -3.54 -14.03
C PHE A 274 22.19 -3.81 -13.22
N PRO A 275 23.24 -4.34 -13.85
CA PRO A 275 24.47 -4.72 -13.15
C PRO A 275 25.16 -3.54 -12.46
N ASN A 276 25.01 -2.32 -12.99
CA ASN A 276 25.59 -1.09 -12.44
C ASN A 276 24.47 -0.05 -12.17
N HIS A 277 23.42 -0.46 -11.46
CA HIS A 277 22.24 0.36 -11.18
C HIS A 277 22.55 1.73 -10.53
N VAL A 278 23.61 1.83 -9.73
CA VAL A 278 24.05 3.12 -9.15
C VAL A 278 24.49 4.09 -10.24
N GLU A 279 25.36 3.66 -11.15
CA GLU A 279 25.82 4.48 -12.27
C GLU A 279 24.69 4.78 -13.26
N PHE A 280 23.78 3.82 -13.45
CA PHE A 280 22.56 4.02 -14.24
C PHE A 280 21.72 5.18 -13.70
N LEU A 281 21.37 5.17 -12.41
CA LEU A 281 20.60 6.26 -11.78
C LEU A 281 21.35 7.59 -11.86
N LYS A 282 22.66 7.58 -11.60
CA LYS A 282 23.50 8.77 -11.70
C LYS A 282 23.47 9.35 -13.12
N THR A 283 23.60 8.51 -14.15
CA THR A 283 23.56 8.91 -15.57
C THR A 283 22.21 9.57 -15.91
N LEU A 284 21.09 9.01 -15.42
CA LEU A 284 19.76 9.61 -15.63
C LEU A 284 19.65 10.97 -14.95
N HIS A 285 20.14 11.11 -13.72
CA HIS A 285 20.15 12.39 -13.01
C HIS A 285 21.07 13.43 -13.66
N GLU A 286 22.23 13.04 -14.18
CA GLU A 286 23.15 13.92 -14.93
C GLU A 286 22.51 14.45 -16.23
N LYS A 287 21.60 13.67 -16.83
CA LYS A 287 20.75 14.12 -17.95
C LYS A 287 19.59 15.03 -17.52
N GLY A 288 19.45 15.35 -16.24
CA GLY A 288 18.37 16.17 -15.69
C GLY A 288 17.03 15.46 -15.59
N LEU A 289 17.00 14.13 -15.72
CA LEU A 289 15.78 13.33 -15.61
C LEU A 289 15.54 12.96 -14.15
N MET A 290 14.29 13.02 -13.71
CA MET A 290 13.85 12.37 -12.48
C MET A 290 13.58 10.90 -12.75
N VAL A 291 13.81 10.04 -11.77
CA VAL A 291 13.57 8.59 -11.89
C VAL A 291 12.51 8.16 -10.90
N ASN A 292 11.55 7.37 -11.36
CA ASN A 292 10.67 6.61 -10.48
C ASN A 292 10.74 5.13 -10.85
N LEU A 293 10.58 4.30 -9.81
CA LEU A 293 10.57 2.86 -9.91
C LEU A 293 9.17 2.36 -9.55
N ASN A 294 8.67 1.39 -10.32
CA ASN A 294 7.42 0.74 -9.97
C ASN A 294 7.62 -0.16 -8.73
N VAL A 295 6.76 -0.04 -7.71
CA VAL A 295 6.78 -0.88 -6.51
C VAL A 295 5.38 -1.41 -6.19
N HIS A 296 5.29 -2.67 -5.74
CA HIS A 296 4.07 -3.26 -5.19
C HIS A 296 4.33 -3.84 -3.80
N PRO A 297 4.25 -3.07 -2.71
CA PRO A 297 4.67 -3.50 -1.36
C PRO A 297 3.71 -4.50 -0.67
N ALA A 298 2.70 -5.00 -1.37
CA ALA A 298 1.60 -5.78 -0.79
C ALA A 298 2.03 -7.10 -0.11
N GLN A 299 3.19 -7.66 -0.47
CA GLN A 299 3.71 -8.91 0.10
C GLN A 299 4.80 -8.70 1.15
N GLY A 300 4.95 -7.45 1.64
CA GLY A 300 5.92 -7.10 2.67
C GLY A 300 7.35 -7.04 2.13
N ILE A 301 8.31 -7.52 2.92
CA ILE A 301 9.74 -7.58 2.59
C ILE A 301 10.12 -9.04 2.36
N ARG A 302 10.85 -9.33 1.28
CA ARG A 302 11.26 -10.70 0.93
C ARG A 302 12.58 -11.05 1.60
N PHE A 303 12.79 -12.33 1.89
CA PHE A 303 13.99 -12.83 2.56
C PHE A 303 15.29 -12.51 1.80
N PHE A 304 15.25 -12.43 0.46
CA PHE A 304 16.43 -12.17 -0.36
C PHE A 304 16.79 -10.69 -0.50
N GLU A 305 16.11 -9.78 0.21
CA GLU A 305 16.32 -8.34 0.03
C GLU A 305 17.63 -7.86 0.68
N ASP A 306 18.42 -7.11 -0.06
CA ASP A 306 19.74 -6.61 0.39
C ASP A 306 19.64 -5.62 1.57
N MET A 307 18.46 -5.06 1.79
CA MET A 307 18.20 -3.95 2.71
C MET A 307 18.00 -4.36 4.18
N TYR A 308 17.97 -5.66 4.52
CA TYR A 308 17.72 -6.11 5.91
C TYR A 308 18.61 -5.47 6.97
N PRO A 309 19.94 -5.31 6.77
CA PRO A 309 20.80 -4.64 7.77
C PRO A 309 20.41 -3.19 8.01
N GLU A 310 20.01 -2.46 6.97
CA GLU A 310 19.57 -1.08 7.07
C GLU A 310 18.19 -1.00 7.72
N PHE A 311 17.26 -1.88 7.35
CA PHE A 311 15.95 -1.98 8.00
C PHE A 311 16.07 -2.27 9.50
N ALA A 312 16.96 -3.19 9.88
CA ALA A 312 17.24 -3.48 11.29
C ALA A 312 17.77 -2.25 12.03
N LYS A 313 18.73 -1.55 11.43
CA LYS A 313 19.32 -0.34 12.01
C LYS A 313 18.28 0.76 12.20
N THR A 314 17.49 1.06 11.17
CA THR A 314 16.43 2.08 11.24
C THR A 314 15.39 1.72 12.29
N ALA A 315 14.94 0.46 12.32
CA ALA A 315 13.99 -0.01 13.34
C ALA A 315 14.54 0.15 14.77
N GLU A 316 15.83 -0.11 14.98
CA GLU A 316 16.49 0.09 16.28
C GLU A 316 16.60 1.58 16.66
N GLU A 317 16.99 2.44 15.70
CA GLU A 317 17.05 3.90 15.88
C GLU A 317 15.67 4.50 16.21
N GLU A 318 14.59 3.88 15.73
CA GLU A 318 13.21 4.29 15.98
C GLU A 318 12.56 3.61 17.20
N GLY A 319 13.30 2.76 17.91
CA GLY A 319 12.82 2.08 19.13
C GLY A 319 11.97 0.84 18.89
N PHE A 320 11.83 0.37 17.65
CA PHE A 320 11.16 -0.89 17.29
C PHE A 320 12.08 -2.10 17.48
N THR A 321 12.49 -2.36 18.73
CA THR A 321 13.51 -3.36 19.09
C THR A 321 13.19 -4.79 18.65
N GLU A 322 11.92 -5.22 18.76
CA GLU A 322 11.48 -6.55 18.30
C GLU A 322 11.59 -6.70 16.78
N ILE A 323 11.21 -5.65 16.03
CA ILE A 323 11.32 -5.61 14.57
C ILE A 323 12.78 -5.59 14.13
N ALA A 324 13.62 -4.81 14.82
CA ALA A 324 15.06 -4.77 14.57
C ALA A 324 15.71 -6.15 14.78
N ALA A 325 15.38 -6.83 15.88
CA ALA A 325 15.88 -8.18 16.16
C ALA A 325 15.44 -9.17 15.07
N LEU A 326 14.17 -9.10 14.63
CA LEU A 326 13.66 -9.92 13.53
C LEU A 326 14.48 -9.71 12.25
N PHE A 327 14.72 -8.46 11.85
CA PHE A 327 15.50 -8.14 10.66
C PHE A 327 16.96 -8.62 10.77
N LYS A 328 17.60 -8.49 11.95
CA LYS A 328 18.95 -9.03 12.19
C LYS A 328 18.99 -10.55 12.03
N MET A 329 18.05 -11.26 12.64
CA MET A 329 17.98 -12.73 12.54
C MET A 329 17.76 -13.20 11.10
N VAL A 330 16.90 -12.52 10.33
CA VAL A 330 16.71 -12.84 8.91
C VAL A 330 18.01 -12.59 8.13
N ALA A 331 18.67 -11.45 8.32
CA ALA A 331 19.95 -11.16 7.67
C ALA A 331 21.04 -12.22 7.97
N GLU A 332 21.10 -12.70 9.21
CA GLU A 332 22.03 -13.76 9.63
C GLU A 332 21.75 -15.10 8.95
N ILE A 333 20.47 -15.51 8.87
CA ILE A 333 20.04 -16.73 8.18
C ILE A 333 20.45 -16.68 6.70
N GLU A 334 20.20 -15.57 6.02
CA GLU A 334 20.52 -15.44 4.59
C GLU A 334 22.02 -15.42 4.32
N LYS A 335 22.81 -14.84 5.23
CA LYS A 335 24.27 -14.92 5.17
C LYS A 335 24.75 -16.38 5.27
N GLU A 336 24.17 -17.17 6.18
CA GLU A 336 24.50 -18.59 6.30
C GLU A 336 24.12 -19.38 5.04
N HIS A 337 22.94 -19.10 4.46
CA HIS A 337 22.52 -19.67 3.19
C HIS A 337 23.51 -19.34 2.06
N GLU A 338 23.91 -18.08 1.91
CA GLU A 338 24.87 -17.64 0.90
C GLU A 338 26.23 -18.36 1.06
N GLU A 339 26.76 -18.41 2.29
CA GLU A 339 28.02 -19.09 2.59
C GLU A 339 27.95 -20.59 2.25
N ARG A 340 26.85 -21.25 2.58
CA ARG A 340 26.61 -22.66 2.24
C ARG A 340 26.57 -22.86 0.73
N PHE A 341 25.85 -22.02 -0.02
CA PHE A 341 25.76 -22.15 -1.48
C PHE A 341 27.09 -21.87 -2.17
N LYS A 342 27.87 -20.87 -1.72
CA LYS A 342 29.23 -20.64 -2.22
C LYS A 342 30.14 -21.85 -2.01
N LYS A 343 30.05 -22.50 -0.84
CA LYS A 343 30.79 -23.76 -0.57
C LYS A 343 30.35 -24.89 -1.52
N LEU A 344 29.04 -25.05 -1.75
CA LEU A 344 28.51 -26.07 -2.68
C LEU A 344 28.94 -25.80 -4.13
N LEU A 345 28.87 -24.55 -4.59
CA LEU A 345 29.34 -24.15 -5.91
C LEU A 345 30.84 -24.43 -6.06
N GLY A 346 31.64 -24.10 -5.05
CA GLY A 346 33.06 -24.44 -5.01
C GLY A 346 33.31 -25.95 -5.10
N ASN A 347 32.48 -26.77 -4.47
CA ASN A 347 32.57 -28.24 -4.59
C ASN A 347 32.24 -28.73 -6.00
N ILE A 348 31.26 -28.12 -6.68
CA ILE A 348 30.96 -28.42 -8.09
C ILE A 348 32.16 -28.08 -8.97
N GLN A 349 32.67 -26.86 -8.87
CA GLN A 349 33.79 -26.38 -9.69
C GLN A 349 35.08 -27.19 -9.50
N LYS A 350 35.32 -27.67 -8.27
CA LYS A 350 36.49 -28.49 -7.92
C LYS A 350 36.29 -30.00 -8.13
N GLY A 351 35.11 -30.45 -8.61
CA GLY A 351 34.80 -31.87 -8.78
C GLY A 351 34.71 -32.66 -7.46
N LEU A 352 34.45 -31.97 -6.36
CA LEU A 352 34.36 -32.54 -5.01
C LEU A 352 32.95 -32.99 -4.65
N VAL A 353 31.93 -32.81 -5.49
CA VAL A 353 30.54 -33.22 -5.16
C VAL A 353 30.48 -34.68 -4.73
N PHE A 354 31.15 -35.55 -5.50
CA PHE A 354 31.20 -37.00 -5.28
C PHE A 354 32.60 -37.49 -4.90
N SER A 355 33.44 -36.62 -4.33
CA SER A 355 34.81 -36.98 -3.93
C SER A 355 35.25 -36.27 -2.65
N ARG A 356 36.08 -36.93 -1.84
CA ARG A 356 36.69 -36.35 -0.64
C ARG A 356 38.18 -36.69 -0.59
N GLU A 357 38.94 -35.88 0.15
CA GLU A 357 40.33 -36.15 0.50
C GLU A 357 40.38 -37.27 1.56
N GLY A 358 40.16 -38.52 1.13
CA GLY A 358 40.14 -39.70 2.00
C GLY A 358 38.90 -40.57 1.83
N ASP A 359 38.91 -41.76 2.42
CA ASP A 359 37.76 -42.65 2.38
C ASP A 359 36.59 -42.03 3.14
N THR A 360 35.45 -41.95 2.47
CA THR A 360 34.21 -41.39 3.01
C THR A 360 33.11 -42.43 2.92
N VAL A 361 32.18 -42.38 3.86
CA VAL A 361 30.98 -43.23 3.85
C VAL A 361 29.89 -42.52 3.06
N TRP A 362 29.55 -43.07 1.90
CA TRP A 362 28.46 -42.65 1.04
C TRP A 362 27.23 -43.52 1.31
N ILE A 363 26.04 -42.92 1.29
CA ILE A 363 24.78 -43.63 1.43
C ILE A 363 23.88 -43.31 0.23
N CYS A 364 23.28 -44.33 -0.37
CA CYS A 364 22.30 -44.14 -1.43
C CYS A 364 20.97 -43.64 -0.82
N SER A 365 20.53 -42.44 -1.18
CA SER A 365 19.29 -41.83 -0.72
C SER A 365 18.01 -42.55 -1.18
N ASN A 366 18.11 -43.42 -2.21
CA ASN A 366 16.98 -44.24 -2.67
C ASN A 366 16.81 -45.56 -1.90
N CYS A 367 17.89 -46.28 -1.57
CA CYS A 367 17.81 -47.64 -1.01
C CYS A 367 18.64 -47.88 0.26
N GLY A 368 19.35 -46.86 0.76
CA GLY A 368 20.17 -46.95 1.96
C GLY A 368 21.50 -47.69 1.81
N ARG A 369 21.86 -48.16 0.60
CA ARG A 369 23.14 -48.85 0.36
C ARG A 369 24.32 -47.97 0.79
N ILE A 370 25.16 -48.51 1.67
CA ILE A 370 26.41 -47.87 2.09
C ILE A 370 27.55 -48.25 1.15
N HIS A 371 28.38 -47.27 0.80
CA HIS A 371 29.64 -47.45 0.09
C HIS A 371 30.74 -46.70 0.83
N VAL A 372 31.90 -47.33 1.03
CA VAL A 372 33.07 -46.69 1.64
C VAL A 372 34.12 -46.52 0.56
N GLY A 373 34.58 -45.28 0.35
CA GLY A 373 35.63 -44.97 -0.61
C GLY A 373 35.79 -43.47 -0.85
N ARG A 374 36.88 -43.09 -1.52
CA ARG A 374 37.17 -41.68 -1.86
C ARG A 374 36.15 -41.03 -2.79
N LYS A 375 35.42 -41.82 -3.57
CA LYS A 375 34.40 -41.35 -4.52
C LYS A 375 33.10 -42.11 -4.35
N ALA A 376 31.97 -41.45 -4.58
CA ALA A 376 30.69 -42.14 -4.73
C ALA A 376 30.71 -42.97 -6.03
N PRO A 377 30.06 -44.15 -6.07
CA PRO A 377 30.03 -44.97 -7.29
C PRO A 377 29.13 -44.33 -8.35
N GLU A 378 29.49 -44.47 -9.62
CA GLU A 378 28.72 -43.89 -10.75
C GLU A 378 27.27 -44.40 -10.81
N VAL A 379 27.04 -45.63 -10.35
CA VAL A 379 25.73 -46.27 -10.27
C VAL A 379 25.61 -47.07 -8.98
N CYS A 380 24.46 -47.01 -8.32
CA CYS A 380 24.16 -47.85 -7.17
C CYS A 380 24.03 -49.32 -7.58
N LEU A 381 24.84 -50.21 -7.00
CA LEU A 381 24.81 -51.63 -7.36
C LEU A 381 23.50 -52.34 -7.01
N VAL A 382 22.75 -51.82 -6.04
CA VAL A 382 21.47 -52.38 -5.57
C VAL A 382 20.30 -51.88 -6.42
N CYS A 383 20.03 -50.58 -6.41
CA CYS A 383 18.84 -50.01 -7.07
C CYS A 383 19.10 -49.42 -8.46
N LYS A 384 20.33 -49.50 -8.97
CA LYS A 384 20.75 -49.01 -10.30
C LYS A 384 20.55 -47.51 -10.58
N HIS A 385 20.29 -46.71 -9.55
CA HIS A 385 20.19 -45.25 -9.68
C HIS A 385 21.58 -44.60 -9.84
N PRO A 386 21.66 -43.45 -10.53
CA PRO A 386 22.93 -42.78 -10.83
C PRO A 386 23.62 -42.19 -9.59
N GLN A 387 24.87 -41.77 -9.75
CA GLN A 387 25.73 -41.18 -8.73
C GLN A 387 25.07 -40.05 -7.92
N SER A 388 24.17 -39.29 -8.54
CA SER A 388 23.42 -38.19 -7.91
C SER A 388 22.53 -38.62 -6.73
N TYR A 389 22.33 -39.91 -6.52
CA TYR A 389 21.62 -40.47 -5.37
C TYR A 389 22.54 -40.82 -4.20
N PHE A 390 23.84 -40.50 -4.24
CA PHE A 390 24.75 -40.75 -3.13
C PHE A 390 25.06 -39.47 -2.36
N ASP A 391 24.73 -39.49 -1.07
CA ASP A 391 25.07 -38.45 -0.11
C ASP A 391 26.19 -38.92 0.82
N VAL A 392 26.95 -37.99 1.38
CA VAL A 392 27.83 -38.30 2.51
C VAL A 392 26.95 -38.67 3.70
N LYS A 393 27.19 -39.82 4.31
CA LYS A 393 26.40 -40.27 5.47
C LYS A 393 26.60 -39.28 6.62
N ALA A 394 25.54 -38.55 6.97
CA ALA A 394 25.51 -37.68 8.14
C ALA A 394 25.75 -38.50 9.42
N ALA A 395 26.48 -37.94 10.38
CA ALA A 395 26.81 -38.59 11.66
C ALA A 395 26.25 -37.84 12.90
N ASN A 396 25.52 -36.76 12.66
CA ASN A 396 24.87 -35.94 13.68
C ASN A 396 23.37 -36.27 13.70
N TYR A 397 22.98 -37.21 14.55
CA TYR A 397 21.59 -37.57 14.82
C TYR A 397 21.18 -37.10 16.21
#